data_AF-A0A834A5T8-F1
#
_entry.id   AF-A0A834A5T8-F1
#
_cell.length_a   1.000
_cell.length_b   1.000
_cell.length_c   1.000
_cell.angle_alpha   90.00
_cell.angle_beta   90.00
_cell.angle_gamma   90.00
#
_symmetry.space_group_name_H-M   'P 1'
#
loop_
_entity.id
_entity.type
_entity.pdbx_description
1 polymer ?
#
loop_
_entity_poly.entity_id
_entity_poly.type
_entity_poly.pdbx_seq_one_letter_code
_entity_poly.pdbx_strand_id
1 'polypeptide(L)'
;MEPACKRHFIQDTCLYECSPNLGPWIQEVNQSWRKERFLNVPLCKEDCESWWRDCRTSYTCKTDWHKGWNWTSGSNKCPAEAVCRTFEFYFPTPVALCEGIWSHSYKVSKYSRGSGRCIQMWFDPAQGNPNEEVARFYALAMNSRATAHGIGPVLVILALMLQLCLLN
;
A
#
# COMPACT_ATOMS: atom_id res chain seq x y z
N MET A 1 8.73 -16.23 15.66
CA MET A 1 7.53 -15.44 15.34
C MET A 1 6.33 -16.29 15.69
N GLU A 2 5.40 -15.75 16.47
CA GLU A 2 4.21 -16.47 16.90
C GLU A 2 3.29 -16.82 15.71
N PRO A 3 2.57 -17.96 15.71
CA PRO A 3 1.67 -18.33 14.62
C PRO A 3 0.59 -17.27 14.32
N ALA A 4 0.03 -16.64 15.35
CA ALA A 4 -0.96 -15.58 15.22
C ALA A 4 -0.42 -14.33 14.49
N CYS A 5 0.88 -14.05 14.62
CA CYS A 5 1.56 -13.01 13.88
C CYS A 5 1.90 -13.47 12.44
N LYS A 6 2.47 -14.68 12.31
CA LYS A 6 2.93 -15.22 11.02
C LYS A 6 1.83 -15.31 9.98
N ARG A 7 0.60 -15.65 10.37
CA ARG A 7 -0.55 -15.71 9.44
C ARG A 7 -0.80 -14.39 8.71
N HIS A 8 -0.53 -13.24 9.33
CA HIS A 8 -0.72 -11.94 8.68
C HIS A 8 0.31 -11.69 7.60
N PHE A 9 1.57 -12.08 7.81
CA PHE A 9 2.61 -12.02 6.78
C PHE A 9 2.32 -12.96 5.61
N ILE A 10 1.72 -14.14 5.88
CA ILE A 10 1.26 -15.05 4.83
C ILE A 10 0.12 -14.38 4.03
N GLN A 11 -0.86 -13.81 4.73
CA GLN A 11 -2.01 -13.17 4.08
C GLN A 11 -1.61 -11.92 3.28
N ASP A 12 -0.67 -11.13 3.78
CA ASP A 12 -0.02 -10.02 3.07
C ASP A 12 0.65 -10.51 1.78
N THR A 13 1.41 -11.61 1.86
CA THR A 13 2.00 -12.25 0.68
C THR A 13 0.92 -12.68 -0.32
N CYS A 14 -0.18 -13.29 0.14
CA CYS A 14 -1.29 -13.66 -0.74
C CYS A 14 -1.94 -12.43 -1.41
N LEU A 15 -2.18 -11.35 -0.66
CA LEU A 15 -2.73 -10.12 -1.24
C LEU A 15 -1.78 -9.53 -2.29
N TYR A 16 -0.49 -9.47 -1.96
CA TYR A 16 0.54 -8.91 -2.83
C TYR A 16 0.75 -9.72 -4.11
N GLU A 17 0.83 -11.05 -4.02
CA GLU A 17 1.11 -11.91 -5.17
C GLU A 17 -0.14 -12.24 -5.99
N CYS A 18 -1.34 -12.25 -5.37
CA CYS A 18 -2.53 -12.79 -6.01
C CYS A 18 -3.62 -11.75 -6.30
N SER A 19 -3.60 -10.56 -5.67
CA SER A 19 -4.71 -9.62 -5.84
C SER A 19 -4.69 -8.95 -7.22
N PRO A 20 -5.75 -9.10 -8.04
CA PRO A 20 -5.88 -8.37 -9.29
C PRO A 20 -6.37 -6.93 -9.07
N ASN A 21 -6.61 -6.51 -7.82
CA ASN A 21 -7.29 -5.27 -7.49
C ASN A 21 -6.36 -4.18 -6.92
N LEU A 22 -5.04 -4.39 -7.03
CA LEU A 22 -4.04 -3.41 -6.56
C LEU A 22 -3.56 -2.45 -7.66
N GLY A 23 -4.08 -2.59 -8.88
CA GLY A 23 -3.72 -1.78 -10.05
C GLY A 23 -3.62 -0.26 -9.80
N PRO A 24 -4.58 0.40 -9.12
CA PRO A 24 -4.52 1.84 -8.87
C PRO A 24 -3.31 2.34 -8.08
N TRP A 25 -2.57 1.43 -7.42
CA TRP A 25 -1.41 1.75 -6.59
C TRP A 25 -0.10 1.21 -7.13
N ILE A 26 -0.11 0.60 -8.33
CA ILE A 26 1.11 0.20 -9.02
C ILE A 26 1.89 1.45 -9.43
N GLN A 27 3.17 1.50 -9.10
CA GLN A 27 4.11 2.52 -9.53
C GLN A 27 5.37 1.87 -10.06
N GLU A 28 5.94 2.44 -11.12
CA GLU A 28 7.24 2.02 -11.63
C GLU A 28 8.32 2.32 -10.59
N VAL A 29 9.16 1.33 -10.32
CA VAL A 29 10.38 1.48 -9.54
C VAL A 29 11.52 0.90 -10.35
N ASN A 30 12.49 1.73 -10.73
CA ASN A 30 13.64 1.29 -11.51
C ASN A 30 14.65 0.53 -10.62
N GLN A 31 14.25 -0.63 -10.09
CA GLN A 31 15.10 -1.51 -9.29
C GLN A 31 15.52 -2.74 -10.12
N SER A 32 16.71 -3.28 -9.83
CA SER A 32 17.32 -4.37 -10.62
C SER A 32 16.50 -5.66 -10.67
N TRP A 33 15.60 -5.88 -9.70
CA TRP A 33 14.84 -7.11 -9.55
C TRP A 33 13.32 -6.93 -9.69
N ARG A 34 12.84 -5.69 -9.86
CA ARG A 34 11.40 -5.39 -9.95
C ARG A 34 11.17 -4.08 -10.68
N LYS A 35 10.37 -4.11 -11.75
CA LYS A 35 10.00 -2.93 -12.56
C LYS A 35 8.91 -2.08 -11.92
N GLU A 36 8.00 -2.70 -11.18
CA GLU A 36 6.80 -2.06 -10.65
C GLU A 36 6.50 -2.56 -9.26
N ARG A 37 6.08 -1.69 -8.33
CA ARG A 37 5.57 -2.08 -7.01
C ARG A 37 4.32 -1.33 -6.61
N PHE A 38 3.59 -1.88 -5.65
CA PHE A 38 2.51 -1.13 -5.03
C PHE A 38 3.08 -0.13 -4.01
N LEU A 39 2.52 1.07 -4.01
CA LEU A 39 2.82 2.13 -3.05
C LEU A 39 1.53 2.77 -2.55
N ASN A 40 1.45 2.99 -1.24
CA ASN A 40 0.33 3.64 -0.57
C ASN A 40 -1.02 2.95 -0.78
N VAL A 41 -1.05 1.61 -0.85
CA VAL A 41 -2.30 0.84 -0.87
C VAL A 41 -3.09 1.16 0.42
N PRO A 42 -4.37 1.58 0.32
CA PRO A 42 -5.14 2.07 1.46
C PRO A 42 -5.65 0.91 2.31
N LEU A 43 -4.78 0.28 3.10
CA LEU A 43 -5.13 -0.86 3.96
C LEU A 43 -6.21 -0.45 4.97
N CYS A 44 -7.25 -1.27 5.13
CA CYS A 44 -8.30 -1.00 6.11
C CYS A 44 -7.73 -0.94 7.52
N LYS A 45 -8.29 -0.01 8.31
CA LYS A 45 -7.86 0.25 9.68
C LYS A 45 -7.79 -1.03 10.52
N GLU A 46 -8.86 -1.83 10.51
CA GLU A 46 -8.97 -3.02 11.36
C GLU A 46 -8.00 -4.14 10.95
N ASP A 47 -7.69 -4.28 9.65
CA ASP A 47 -6.69 -5.24 9.16
C ASP A 47 -5.30 -4.89 9.71
N CYS A 48 -4.94 -3.61 9.69
CA CYS A 48 -3.69 -3.11 10.23
C CYS A 48 -3.62 -3.26 11.76
N GLU A 49 -4.67 -2.86 12.47
CA GLU A 49 -4.75 -2.98 13.94
C GLU A 49 -4.67 -4.44 14.39
N SER A 50 -5.36 -5.35 13.69
CA SER A 50 -5.34 -6.78 13.98
C SER A 50 -3.96 -7.39 13.76
N TRP A 51 -3.30 -7.05 12.64
CA TRP A 51 -1.93 -7.50 12.37
C TRP A 51 -0.97 -7.04 13.46
N TRP A 52 -0.99 -5.75 13.80
CA TRP A 52 -0.11 -5.20 14.84
C TRP A 52 -0.33 -5.87 16.19
N ARG A 53 -1.59 -6.01 16.61
CA ARG A 53 -1.95 -6.63 17.89
C ARG A 53 -1.46 -8.07 17.99
N ASP A 54 -1.65 -8.87 16.95
CA ASP A 54 -1.23 -10.28 16.94
C ASP A 54 0.30 -10.44 16.87
N CYS A 55 1.01 -9.41 16.38
CA CYS A 55 2.46 -9.39 16.32
C CYS A 55 3.13 -8.77 17.54
N ARG A 56 2.41 -8.02 18.39
CA ARG A 56 2.95 -7.21 19.49
C ARG A 56 4.03 -7.92 20.33
N THR A 57 3.83 -9.20 20.65
CA THR A 57 4.73 -10.01 21.49
C THR A 57 5.79 -10.80 20.73
N SER A 58 5.71 -10.84 19.39
CA SER A 58 6.79 -11.39 18.56
C SER A 58 8.01 -10.47 18.59
N TYR A 59 9.13 -10.93 18.03
CA TYR A 59 10.40 -10.21 18.00
C TYR A 59 10.86 -9.91 16.57
N THR A 60 11.52 -8.77 16.41
CA THR A 60 12.19 -8.32 15.18
C THR A 60 13.45 -7.55 15.56
N CYS A 61 14.27 -7.21 14.56
CA CYS A 61 15.47 -6.40 14.73
C CYS A 61 15.49 -5.16 13.82
N LYS A 62 14.42 -4.93 13.03
CA LYS A 62 14.35 -3.88 12.01
C LYS A 62 12.93 -3.35 11.83
N THR A 63 12.83 -2.07 11.46
CA THR A 63 11.60 -1.36 11.07
C THR A 63 11.28 -1.40 9.58
N ASP A 64 12.27 -1.66 8.72
CA ASP A 64 12.08 -1.80 7.27
C ASP A 64 12.64 -3.16 6.85
N TRP A 65 11.77 -3.99 6.28
CA TRP A 65 12.08 -5.37 5.88
C TRP A 65 12.38 -5.51 4.39
N HIS A 66 12.28 -4.46 3.58
CA HIS A 66 12.75 -4.52 2.19
C HIS A 66 14.27 -4.44 2.07
N LYS A 67 14.95 -3.77 2.99
CA LYS A 67 16.38 -3.45 2.84
C LYS A 67 17.19 -3.55 4.12
N GLY A 68 18.50 -3.70 3.95
CA GLY A 68 19.48 -3.69 5.06
C GLY A 68 19.45 -4.95 5.93
N TRP A 69 19.06 -6.09 5.36
CA TRP A 69 19.30 -7.41 5.95
C TRP A 69 20.71 -7.88 5.62
N ASN A 70 21.27 -8.74 6.47
CA ASN A 70 22.47 -9.49 6.14
C ASN A 70 22.07 -10.78 5.38
N TRP A 71 22.61 -10.97 4.18
CA TRP A 71 22.30 -12.09 3.29
C TRP A 71 23.46 -13.10 3.11
N THR A 72 24.56 -12.96 3.85
CA THR A 72 25.77 -13.80 3.66
C THR A 72 25.50 -15.30 3.83
N SER A 73 24.49 -15.67 4.63
CA SER A 73 24.08 -17.07 4.84
C SER A 73 23.04 -17.59 3.83
N GLY A 74 22.72 -16.85 2.76
CA GLY A 74 21.68 -17.22 1.79
C GLY A 74 20.23 -17.03 2.25
N SER A 75 20.03 -16.60 3.49
CA SER A 75 18.75 -16.18 4.08
C SER A 75 18.96 -14.88 4.86
N ASN A 76 17.91 -14.08 5.02
CA ASN A 76 18.01 -12.81 5.73
C ASN A 76 18.28 -13.04 7.22
N LYS A 77 19.33 -12.37 7.73
CA LYS A 77 19.71 -12.32 9.14
C LYS A 77 19.77 -10.88 9.61
N CYS A 78 19.56 -10.65 10.90
CA CYS A 78 19.78 -9.35 11.51
C CYS A 78 21.22 -8.88 11.24
N PRO A 79 21.44 -7.63 10.79
CA PRO A 79 22.78 -7.08 10.67
C PRO A 79 23.43 -6.94 12.05
N ALA A 80 24.76 -6.86 12.10
CA ALA A 80 25.54 -7.00 13.34
C ALA A 80 25.12 -6.05 14.48
N GLU A 81 24.70 -4.82 14.15
CA GLU A 81 24.29 -3.82 15.14
C GLU A 81 22.78 -3.82 15.44
N ALA A 82 21.99 -4.64 14.74
CA ALA A 82 20.55 -4.71 14.95
C ALA A 82 20.21 -5.71 16.08
N VAL A 83 19.70 -5.18 17.18
CA VAL A 83 19.34 -5.96 18.38
C VAL A 83 17.91 -6.48 18.28
N CYS A 84 17.69 -7.76 18.53
CA CYS A 84 16.34 -8.31 18.61
C CYS A 84 15.56 -7.71 19.80
N ARG A 85 14.43 -7.07 19.51
CA ARG A 85 13.47 -6.53 20.49
C ARG A 85 12.05 -6.92 20.08
N THR A 86 11.07 -6.62 20.92
CA THR A 86 9.67 -6.88 20.60
C THR A 86 9.24 -6.09 19.35
N PHE A 87 8.22 -6.58 18.66
CA PHE A 87 7.60 -5.86 17.55
C PHE A 87 7.10 -4.49 18.00
N GLU A 88 6.52 -4.36 19.21
CA GLU A 88 6.09 -3.07 19.76
C GLU A 88 7.24 -2.06 19.92
N PHE A 89 8.47 -2.52 20.21
CA PHE A 89 9.63 -1.64 20.29
C PHE A 89 9.99 -1.02 18.93
N TYR A 90 10.01 -1.84 17.87
CA TYR A 90 10.33 -1.39 16.52
C TYR A 90 9.14 -0.72 15.82
N PHE A 91 7.92 -1.12 16.18
CA PHE A 91 6.67 -0.64 15.61
C PHE A 91 5.72 -0.22 16.74
N PRO A 92 5.85 1.01 17.27
CA PRO A 92 5.09 1.44 18.45
C PRO A 92 3.59 1.58 18.22
N THR A 93 3.15 1.65 16.96
CA THR A 93 1.74 1.79 16.59
C THR A 93 1.39 0.88 15.40
N PRO A 94 0.10 0.58 15.17
CA PRO A 94 -0.32 -0.15 13.97
C PRO A 94 0.17 0.52 12.68
N VAL A 95 0.05 1.85 12.59
CA VAL A 95 0.50 2.62 11.43
C VAL A 95 2.01 2.45 11.20
N ALA A 96 2.82 2.49 12.27
CA ALA A 96 4.26 2.28 12.16
C ALA A 96 4.60 0.90 11.55
N LEU A 97 3.85 -0.15 11.92
CA LEU A 97 4.00 -1.48 11.32
C LEU A 97 3.60 -1.47 9.85
N CYS A 98 2.33 -1.18 9.57
CA CYS A 98 1.75 -1.41 8.24
C CYS A 98 2.38 -0.53 7.17
N GLU A 99 2.71 0.74 7.49
CA GLU A 99 3.35 1.64 6.53
C GLU A 99 4.87 1.44 6.48
N GLY A 100 5.51 1.09 7.60
CA GLY A 100 6.97 1.03 7.72
C GLY A 100 7.57 -0.27 7.22
N ILE A 101 6.97 -1.41 7.57
CA ILE A 101 7.62 -2.73 7.40
C ILE A 101 7.99 -3.03 5.96
N TRP A 102 7.15 -2.58 5.01
CA TRP A 102 7.35 -2.75 3.59
C TRP A 102 7.55 -1.41 2.87
N SER A 103 8.28 -0.47 3.47
CA SER A 103 8.70 0.79 2.83
C SER A 103 7.57 1.51 2.09
N HIS A 104 6.44 1.74 2.76
CA HIS A 104 5.24 2.39 2.23
C HIS A 104 4.51 1.62 1.10
N SER A 105 4.61 0.29 1.07
CA SER A 105 3.65 -0.53 0.30
C SER A 105 2.21 -0.16 0.68
N TYR A 106 1.94 -0.02 1.98
CA TYR A 106 0.65 0.40 2.50
C TYR A 106 0.68 1.83 3.02
N LYS A 107 -0.49 2.44 2.98
CA LYS A 107 -0.87 3.62 3.74
C LYS A 107 -2.14 3.29 4.49
N VAL A 108 -2.16 3.42 5.81
CA VAL A 108 -3.33 3.00 6.59
C VAL A 108 -4.49 3.96 6.30
N SER A 109 -5.61 3.40 5.90
CA SER A 109 -6.83 4.15 5.65
C SER A 109 -7.54 4.47 6.95
N LYS A 110 -8.20 5.63 7.01
CA LYS A 110 -9.13 5.96 8.10
C LYS A 110 -10.46 5.21 8.00
N TYR A 111 -10.73 4.61 6.85
CA TYR A 111 -11.97 3.88 6.61
C TYR A 111 -11.89 2.47 7.18
N SER A 112 -13.03 2.03 7.70
CA SER A 112 -13.21 0.68 8.20
C SER A 112 -13.47 -0.33 7.09
N ARG A 113 -13.25 -1.61 7.38
CA ARG A 113 -13.66 -2.75 6.56
C ARG A 113 -15.12 -2.63 6.11
N GLY A 114 -15.40 -3.05 4.87
CA GLY A 114 -16.74 -2.98 4.27
C GLY A 114 -17.17 -1.59 3.77
N SER A 115 -16.36 -0.55 3.96
CA SER A 115 -16.70 0.82 3.50
C SER A 115 -16.65 1.02 1.98
N GLY A 116 -16.05 0.08 1.23
CA GLY A 116 -15.72 0.26 -0.18
C GLY A 116 -14.59 1.28 -0.43
N ARG A 117 -13.88 1.74 0.62
CA ARG A 117 -12.86 2.81 0.54
C ARG A 117 -11.48 2.42 1.08
N CYS A 118 -11.26 1.15 1.40
CA CYS A 118 -9.97 0.63 1.83
C CYS A 118 -9.84 -0.83 1.39
N ILE A 119 -8.61 -1.27 1.14
CA ILE A 119 -8.28 -2.64 0.77
C ILE A 119 -8.30 -3.51 2.01
N GLN A 120 -9.03 -4.62 1.94
CA GLN A 120 -9.07 -5.66 2.96
C GLN A 120 -8.07 -6.75 2.59
N MET A 121 -7.17 -7.05 3.53
CA MET A 121 -6.23 -8.16 3.42
C MET A 121 -6.91 -9.48 3.82
N TRP A 122 -7.83 -9.42 4.78
CA TRP A 122 -8.68 -10.53 5.19
C TRP A 122 -10.09 -10.36 4.65
N PHE A 123 -10.67 -11.37 4.02
CA PHE A 123 -12.10 -11.39 3.68
C PHE A 123 -12.57 -12.82 3.47
N ASP A 124 -13.88 -13.04 3.58
CA ASP A 124 -14.51 -14.32 3.31
C ASP A 124 -14.81 -14.45 1.82
N PRO A 125 -14.16 -15.36 1.08
CA PRO A 125 -14.38 -15.52 -0.36
C PRO A 125 -15.82 -15.93 -0.69
N ALA A 126 -16.57 -16.54 0.25
CA ALA A 126 -17.98 -16.90 0.03
C ALA A 126 -18.88 -15.66 -0.10
N GLN A 127 -18.44 -14.49 0.38
CA GLN A 127 -19.15 -13.22 0.30
C GLN A 127 -18.66 -12.33 -0.86
N GLY A 128 -17.82 -12.89 -1.75
CA GLY A 128 -17.20 -12.16 -2.85
C GLY A 128 -15.98 -11.35 -2.42
N ASN A 129 -15.27 -10.79 -3.40
CA ASN A 129 -14.05 -10.01 -3.15
C ASN A 129 -14.40 -8.51 -2.97
N PRO A 130 -14.27 -7.95 -1.75
CA PRO A 130 -14.63 -6.56 -1.49
C PRO A 130 -13.68 -5.55 -2.15
N ASN A 131 -12.48 -5.98 -2.57
CA ASN A 131 -11.47 -5.09 -3.13
C ASN A 131 -11.76 -4.70 -4.58
N GLU A 132 -12.65 -5.40 -5.27
CA GLU A 132 -13.08 -5.04 -6.63
C GLU A 132 -13.75 -3.66 -6.65
N GLU A 133 -14.67 -3.41 -5.71
CA GLU A 133 -15.35 -2.12 -5.59
C GLU A 133 -14.36 -1.01 -5.23
N VAL A 134 -13.44 -1.29 -4.29
CA VAL A 134 -12.43 -0.35 -3.83
C VAL A 134 -11.52 0.07 -4.98
N ALA A 135 -10.99 -0.90 -5.75
CA ALA A 135 -10.13 -0.62 -6.88
C ALA A 135 -10.86 0.23 -7.94
N ARG A 136 -12.11 -0.11 -8.25
CA ARG A 136 -12.94 0.65 -9.18
C ARG A 136 -13.15 2.09 -8.71
N PHE A 137 -13.45 2.29 -7.43
CA PHE A 137 -13.63 3.62 -6.85
C PHE A 137 -12.39 4.50 -7.03
N TYR A 138 -11.21 3.98 -6.68
CA TYR A 138 -9.97 4.74 -6.79
C TYR A 138 -9.52 4.96 -8.23
N ALA A 139 -9.69 3.97 -9.13
CA ALA A 139 -9.38 4.13 -10.55
C ALA A 139 -10.20 5.27 -11.19
N LEU A 140 -11.50 5.33 -10.91
CA LEU A 140 -12.37 6.41 -11.42
C LEU A 140 -11.96 7.79 -10.87
N ALA A 141 -11.58 7.87 -9.59
CA ALA A 141 -11.13 9.10 -8.96
C ALA A 141 -9.78 9.61 -9.51
N MET A 142 -8.90 8.71 -9.97
CA MET A 142 -7.63 9.08 -10.59
C MET A 142 -7.84 9.60 -12.03
N ASN A 143 -8.72 8.96 -12.80
CA ASN A 143 -9.03 9.39 -14.17
C ASN A 143 -9.74 10.75 -14.22
N SER A 144 -10.61 11.06 -13.26
CA SER A 144 -11.25 12.38 -13.17
C SER A 144 -10.26 13.50 -12.84
N ARG A 145 -9.21 13.22 -12.06
CA ARG A 145 -8.13 14.21 -11.81
C ARG A 145 -7.26 14.45 -13.04
N ALA A 146 -6.96 13.40 -13.79
CA ALA A 146 -6.19 13.52 -15.03
C ALA A 146 -6.94 14.36 -16.08
N THR A 147 -8.24 14.14 -16.25
CA THR A 147 -9.09 14.90 -17.18
C THR A 147 -9.26 16.37 -16.78
N ALA A 148 -9.39 16.66 -15.48
CA ALA A 148 -9.46 18.05 -14.99
C ALA A 148 -8.19 18.87 -15.29
N HIS A 149 -7.01 18.25 -15.30
CA HIS A 149 -5.76 18.93 -15.66
C HIS A 149 -5.56 19.09 -17.18
N GLY A 150 -6.24 18.28 -18.00
CA GLY A 150 -6.14 18.34 -19.47
C GLY A 150 -7.05 19.37 -20.14
N ILE A 151 -8.19 19.71 -19.52
CA ILE A 151 -9.20 20.58 -20.16
C ILE A 151 -8.94 22.07 -19.89
N GLY A 152 -8.28 22.42 -18.78
CA GLY A 152 -7.99 23.80 -18.39
C GLY A 152 -7.17 24.59 -19.43
N PRO A 153 -6.03 24.08 -19.91
CA PRO A 153 -5.23 24.79 -20.91
C PRO A 153 -5.93 24.90 -22.27
N VAL A 154 -6.65 23.85 -22.66
CA VAL A 154 -7.33 23.77 -23.97
C VAL A 154 -8.47 24.78 -24.07
N LEU A 155 -9.29 24.92 -23.02
CA LEU A 155 -10.37 25.91 -23.00
C LEU A 155 -9.85 27.35 -22.98
N VAL A 156 -8.72 27.61 -22.31
CA VAL A 156 -8.08 28.93 -22.31
C VAL A 156 -7.53 29.28 -23.69
N ILE A 157 -6.89 28.31 -24.37
CA ILE A 157 -6.40 28.49 -25.74
C ILE A 157 -7.57 28.72 -26.71
N LEU A 158 -8.65 27.94 -26.60
CA LEU A 158 -9.86 28.12 -27.42
C LEU A 158 -10.53 29.49 -27.19
N ALA A 159 -10.59 29.95 -25.93
CA ALA A 159 -11.13 31.27 -25.61
C ALA A 159 -10.27 32.41 -26.18
N LEU A 160 -8.93 32.30 -26.09
CA LEU A 160 -8.00 33.27 -26.67
C LEU A 160 -8.09 33.29 -28.21
N MET A 161 -8.18 32.13 -28.85
CA MET A 161 -8.36 32.04 -30.31
C MET A 161 -9.70 32.63 -30.76
N LEU A 162 -10.78 32.43 -30.00
CA LEU A 162 -12.09 33.04 -30.29
C LEU A 162 -12.04 34.56 -30.19
N GLN A 163 -11.34 35.10 -29.19
CA GLN A 163 -11.16 36.55 -29.03
C GLN A 163 -10.35 37.14 -30.19
N LEU A 164 -9.25 36.50 -30.62
CA LEU A 164 -8.48 36.98 -31.78
C LEU A 164 -9.29 36.95 -33.09
N CYS A 165 -10.17 35.96 -33.29
CA CYS A 165 -11.03 35.88 -34.47
C CYS A 165 -12.14 36.95 -34.50
N LEU A 166 -12.52 37.50 -33.34
CA LEU A 166 -13.54 38.56 -33.24
C LEU A 166 -12.94 39.99 -33.39
N LEU A 167 -11.61 40.11 -33.38
CA LEU A 167 -10.89 41.37 -33.53
C LEU A 167 -10.36 41.62 -34.97
N ASN A 168 -10.55 40.68 -35.89
CA ASN A 168 -10.30 40.80 -37.33
C ASN A 168 -11.63 40.80 -38.10
#